data_AF-A0A1A7BEK6-F1
#
_entry.id   AF-A0A1A7BEK6-F1
#
_cell.length_a   1.000
_cell.length_b   1.000
_cell.length_c   1.000
_cell.angle_alpha   90.00
_cell.angle_beta   90.00
_cell.angle_gamma   90.00
#
_symmetry.space_group_name_H-M   'P 1'
#
loop_
_entity.id
_entity.type
_entity.pdbx_description
1 polymer ?
#
loop_
_entity_poly.entity_id
_entity_poly.type
_entity_poly.pdbx_seq_one_letter_code
_entity_poly.pdbx_strand_id
1 'polypeptide(L)'
;MFATPGQVDDFAIAGDGSIYLATHGDTIMRAQADGTLTTVLPTGGDGSTAVAFVPGDPASLYVLTTGGLLEGAGRPARLLRIALPGGPAFCDQAVP
;
A
#
# COMPACT_ATOMS: atom_id res chain seq x y z
N MET A 1 -13.04 1.44 -19.14
CA MET A 1 -12.44 0.57 -18.12
C MET A 1 -10.96 0.48 -18.42
N PHE A 2 -10.07 0.76 -17.45
CA PHE A 2 -8.61 0.80 -17.68
C PHE A 2 -7.82 -0.19 -16.82
N ALA A 3 -8.34 -0.69 -15.69
CA ALA A 3 -7.73 -1.76 -14.88
C ALA A 3 -8.78 -2.53 -14.05
N THR A 4 -8.45 -3.74 -13.57
CA THR A 4 -9.27 -4.56 -12.65
C THR A 4 -8.40 -5.13 -11.52
N PRO A 5 -8.22 -4.40 -10.41
CA PRO A 5 -7.29 -4.81 -9.34
C PRO A 5 -7.82 -5.91 -8.42
N GLY A 6 -9.08 -6.29 -8.53
CA GLY A 6 -9.74 -7.19 -7.57
C GLY A 6 -10.32 -6.40 -6.40
N GLN A 7 -10.23 -6.96 -5.19
CA GLN A 7 -10.72 -6.30 -3.98
C GLN A 7 -9.81 -5.14 -3.59
N VAL A 8 -10.41 -3.98 -3.36
CA VAL A 8 -9.76 -2.75 -2.91
C VAL A 8 -10.71 -2.08 -1.93
N ASP A 9 -10.14 -1.48 -0.88
CA ASP A 9 -10.89 -0.69 0.10
C ASP A 9 -10.76 0.81 -0.24
N ASP A 10 -9.55 1.37 -0.09
CA ASP A 10 -9.24 2.76 -0.42
C ASP A 10 -7.95 2.89 -1.28
N PHE A 11 -7.63 4.10 -1.72
CA PHE A 11 -6.52 4.38 -2.64
C PHE A 11 -5.90 5.79 -2.48
N ALA A 12 -4.71 5.98 -3.04
CA ALA A 12 -4.04 7.28 -3.17
C ALA A 12 -3.44 7.46 -4.57
N ILE A 13 -3.48 8.69 -5.10
CA ILE A 13 -2.97 9.02 -6.44
C ILE A 13 -1.66 9.80 -6.32
N ALA A 14 -0.60 9.32 -6.96
CA ALA A 14 0.70 10.01 -7.07
C ALA A 14 0.64 11.16 -8.08
N GLY A 15 1.63 12.07 -7.99
CA GLY A 15 1.78 13.16 -8.96
C GLY A 15 2.03 12.71 -10.40
N ASP A 16 2.51 11.47 -10.62
CA ASP A 16 2.69 10.87 -11.96
C ASP A 16 1.42 10.18 -12.49
N GLY A 17 0.32 10.20 -11.73
CA GLY A 17 -0.94 9.55 -12.06
C GLY A 17 -1.03 8.07 -11.66
N SER A 18 0.01 7.49 -11.06
CA SER A 18 -0.05 6.15 -10.49
C SER A 18 -1.03 6.10 -9.33
N ILE A 19 -1.79 5.02 -9.20
CA ILE A 19 -2.77 4.82 -8.13
C ILE A 19 -2.31 3.68 -7.23
N TYR A 20 -2.14 3.95 -5.94
CA TYR A 20 -1.78 2.95 -4.94
C TYR A 20 -3.04 2.49 -4.21
N LEU A 21 -3.18 1.18 -4.01
CA LEU A 21 -4.44 0.54 -3.63
C LEU A 21 -4.23 -0.28 -2.35
N ALA A 22 -5.04 -0.02 -1.33
CA ALA A 22 -5.17 -0.90 -0.17
C ALA A 22 -6.15 -2.02 -0.51
N THR A 23 -5.70 -3.28 -0.45
CA THR A 23 -6.48 -4.40 -1.01
C THR A 23 -7.48 -5.03 -0.04
N HIS A 24 -7.59 -4.51 1.18
CA HIS A 24 -8.21 -5.20 2.32
C HIS A 24 -7.53 -6.54 2.66
N GLY A 25 -6.46 -6.93 1.97
CA GLY A 25 -5.66 -8.11 2.28
C GLY A 25 -4.28 -7.73 2.81
N ASP A 26 -3.32 -8.60 2.53
CA ASP A 26 -1.92 -8.41 2.93
C ASP A 26 -1.12 -7.55 1.95
N THR A 27 -1.68 -7.18 0.81
CA THR A 27 -0.94 -6.51 -0.27
C THR A 27 -1.31 -5.05 -0.44
N ILE A 28 -0.33 -4.27 -0.90
CA ILE A 28 -0.54 -2.95 -1.49
C ILE A 28 -0.17 -3.04 -2.96
N MET A 29 -1.06 -2.59 -3.83
CA MET A 29 -0.87 -2.62 -5.29
C MET A 29 -0.67 -1.22 -5.85
N ARG A 30 -0.08 -1.13 -7.05
CA ARG A 30 0.00 0.06 -7.87
C ARG A 30 -0.65 -0.22 -9.22
N ALA A 31 -1.55 0.66 -9.64
CA ALA A 31 -2.03 0.76 -11.00
C ALA A 31 -1.32 1.91 -11.72
N GLN A 32 -0.78 1.64 -12.90
CA GLN A 32 -0.22 2.65 -13.79
C GLN A 32 -1.31 3.20 -14.72
N ALA A 33 -1.06 4.35 -15.34
CA ALA A 33 -2.01 5.01 -16.24
C ALA A 33 -2.37 4.17 -17.48
N ASP A 34 -1.49 3.24 -17.89
CA ASP A 34 -1.72 2.28 -18.96
C ASP A 34 -2.59 1.07 -18.54
N GLY A 35 -2.98 1.00 -17.26
CA GLY A 35 -3.74 -0.10 -16.69
C GLY A 35 -2.90 -1.23 -16.10
N THR A 36 -1.57 -1.17 -16.21
CA THR A 36 -0.67 -2.18 -15.65
C THR A 36 -0.77 -2.19 -14.13
N LEU A 37 -0.96 -3.37 -13.55
CA LEU A 37 -1.01 -3.60 -12.11
C LEU A 37 0.28 -4.26 -11.62
N THR A 38 0.86 -3.73 -10.55
CA THR A 38 2.01 -4.32 -9.86
C THR A 38 1.79 -4.37 -8.35
N THR A 39 2.39 -5.36 -7.70
CA THR A 39 2.40 -5.44 -6.23
C THR A 39 3.58 -4.68 -5.68
N VAL A 40 3.31 -3.71 -4.79
CA VAL A 40 4.32 -2.86 -4.15
C VAL A 40 4.71 -3.40 -2.79
N LEU A 41 3.72 -3.86 -2.03
CA LEU A 41 3.92 -4.60 -0.79
C LEU A 41 3.28 -5.99 -0.97
N PRO A 42 4.06 -7.08 -1.03
CA PRO A 42 3.51 -8.41 -1.24
C PRO A 42 2.96 -9.07 0.02
N THR A 43 3.39 -8.64 1.21
CA THR A 43 2.96 -9.18 2.50
C THR A 43 3.02 -8.11 3.60
N GLY A 44 2.31 -8.34 4.72
CA GLY A 44 2.39 -7.49 5.91
C GLY A 44 1.40 -6.32 5.94
N GLY A 45 0.57 -6.18 4.92
CA GLY A 45 -0.55 -5.23 4.89
C GLY A 45 -1.66 -5.54 5.89
N ASP A 46 -1.74 -6.79 6.38
CA ASP A 46 -2.54 -7.23 7.53
C ASP A 46 -3.97 -6.68 7.55
N GLY A 47 -4.69 -6.86 6.44
CA GLY A 47 -6.02 -6.29 6.25
C GLY A 47 -5.95 -4.78 6.05
N SER A 48 -5.17 -4.36 5.05
CA SER A 48 -4.92 -2.94 4.76
C SER A 48 -6.18 -2.23 4.25
N THR A 49 -6.54 -1.10 4.84
CA THR A 49 -7.80 -0.40 4.52
C THR A 49 -7.57 0.91 3.79
N ALA A 50 -6.50 1.64 4.11
CA ALA A 50 -6.22 2.93 3.49
C ALA A 50 -4.73 3.20 3.30
N VAL A 51 -4.43 4.02 2.29
CA VAL A 51 -3.08 4.50 2.00
C VAL A 51 -3.08 6.02 1.82
N ALA A 52 -1.99 6.67 2.22
CA ALA A 52 -1.76 8.09 1.98
C ALA A 52 -0.27 8.35 1.75
N PHE A 53 0.08 9.30 0.89
CA PHE A 53 1.49 9.72 0.76
C PHE A 53 1.99 10.37 2.03
N VAL A 54 3.24 10.07 2.38
CA VAL A 54 3.91 10.76 3.47
C VAL A 54 4.15 12.23 3.06
N PRO A 55 3.71 13.23 3.85
CA PRO A 55 3.94 14.63 3.51
C PRO A 55 5.44 14.94 3.35
N GLY A 56 5.81 15.50 2.20
CA GLY A 56 7.20 15.82 1.89
C GLY A 56 8.05 14.63 1.42
N ASP A 57 7.50 13.41 1.39
CA ASP A 57 8.18 12.21 0.91
C ASP A 57 7.25 11.43 -0.05
N PRO A 58 7.27 11.78 -1.36
CA PRO A 58 6.45 11.09 -2.36
C PRO A 58 6.92 9.66 -2.66
N ALA A 59 8.07 9.24 -2.10
CA ALA A 59 8.57 7.88 -2.23
C ALA A 59 8.09 6.95 -1.10
N SER A 60 7.21 7.42 -0.22
CA SER A 60 6.65 6.62 0.87
C SER A 60 5.14 6.77 1.00
N LEU A 61 4.50 5.70 1.48
CA LEU A 61 3.10 5.70 1.91
C LEU A 61 2.97 5.41 3.40
N TYR A 62 2.04 6.08 4.06
CA TYR A 62 1.38 5.56 5.25
C TYR A 62 0.31 4.54 4.85
N VAL A 63 0.21 3.45 5.60
CA VAL A 63 -0.81 2.40 5.41
C VAL A 63 -1.50 2.14 6.74
N LEU A 64 -2.83 2.17 6.75
CA LEU A 64 -3.64 1.75 7.90
C LEU A 64 -4.06 0.28 7.74
N THR A 65 -3.83 -0.53 8.77
CA THR A 65 -4.21 -1.94 8.78
C THR A 65 -5.25 -2.24 9.86
N THR A 66 -6.05 -3.29 9.67
CA THR A 66 -7.01 -3.77 10.67
C THR A 66 -6.44 -4.87 11.58
N GLY A 67 -5.24 -5.39 11.25
CA GLY A 67 -4.70 -6.56 11.92
C GLY A 67 -5.33 -7.88 11.44
N GLY A 68 -5.93 -7.85 10.25
CA GLY A 68 -6.66 -8.97 9.66
C GLY A 68 -7.99 -9.25 10.38
N LEU A 69 -8.75 -8.19 10.69
CA LEU A 69 -9.99 -8.30 11.47
C LEU A 69 -11.04 -9.18 10.78
N LEU A 70 -11.21 -9.04 9.46
CA LEU A 70 -12.21 -9.80 8.71
C LEU A 70 -11.71 -11.20 8.32
N GLU A 71 -10.40 -11.40 8.34
CA GLU A 71 -9.70 -12.65 8.07
C GLU A 71 -9.58 -13.52 9.33
N GLY A 72 -10.04 -13.01 10.49
CA GLY A 72 -10.00 -13.73 11.77
C GLY A 72 -8.61 -13.83 12.39
N ALA A 73 -7.62 -13.05 11.92
CA ALA A 73 -6.25 -13.12 12.41
C ALA A 73 -6.08 -12.51 13.81
N GLY A 74 -6.90 -11.49 14.16
CA GLY A 74 -6.92 -10.91 15.51
C GLY A 74 -5.60 -10.23 15.94
N ARG A 75 -4.77 -9.79 14.98
CA ARG A 75 -3.55 -9.04 15.27
C ARG A 75 -3.93 -7.58 15.61
N PRO A 76 -3.07 -6.81 16.30
CA PRO A 76 -3.29 -5.39 16.46
C PRO A 76 -3.33 -4.66 15.10
N ALA A 77 -4.20 -3.67 14.98
CA ALA A 77 -4.14 -2.67 13.91
C ALA A 77 -2.81 -1.92 13.97
N ARG A 78 -2.24 -1.57 12.81
CA ARG A 78 -0.97 -0.87 12.69
C ARG A 78 -1.05 0.29 11.71
N LEU A 79 -0.20 1.29 11.94
CA LEU A 79 0.17 2.29 10.94
C LEU A 79 1.56 1.91 10.42
N LEU A 80 1.64 1.55 9.15
CA LEU A 80 2.90 1.25 8.48
C LEU A 80 3.39 2.48 7.73
N ARG A 81 4.71 2.62 7.61
CA ARG A 81 5.33 3.44 6.56
C ARG A 81 6.05 2.49 5.61
N ILE A 82 5.67 2.48 4.34
CA ILE A 82 6.31 1.66 3.32
C ILE A 82 6.99 2.54 2.27
N ALA A 83 8.15 2.09 1.80
CA ALA A 83 8.86 2.72 0.69
C ALA A 83 8.32 2.19 -0.64
N LEU A 84 8.22 3.07 -1.62
CA LEU A 84 7.75 2.76 -2.96
C LEU A 84 8.93 2.36 -3.87
N PRO A 85 8.80 1.29 -4.67
CA PRO A 85 9.82 0.90 -5.62
C PRO A 85 10.02 2.02 -6.66
N GLY A 86 11.28 2.47 -6.81
CA GLY A 86 11.65 3.62 -7.65
C GLY A 86 11.93 4.91 -6.86
N GLY A 87 11.71 4.93 -5.54
CA GLY A 87 12.25 5.96 -4.63
C GLY A 87 13.76 5.77 -4.38
N PRO A 88 14.46 6.77 -3.80
CA PRO A 88 15.85 6.57 -3.38
C PRO A 88 15.90 5.38 -2.43
N ALA A 89 16.61 4.32 -2.82
CA ALA A 89 16.68 3.08 -2.07
C ALA A 89 17.11 3.36 -0.63
N PHE A 90 16.18 3.27 0.31
CA PHE A 90 16.55 3.17 1.72
C PHE A 90 17.01 1.74 1.95
N CYS A 91 18.34 1.57 1.92
CA CYS A 91 18.99 0.44 2.56
C CYS A 91 18.43 0.29 3.98
N ASP A 92 17.89 -0.89 4.24
CA ASP A 92 17.78 -1.57 5.53
C ASP A 92 17.76 -0.64 6.77
N GLN A 93 16.55 -0.33 7.23
CA GLN A 93 16.36 0.15 8.60
C GLN A 93 15.41 -0.83 9.28
N ALA A 94 16.02 -1.83 9.91
CA ALA A 94 15.47 -2.46 11.09
C ALA A 94 15.02 -1.36 12.07
N VAL A 95 13.73 -1.33 12.37
CA VAL A 95 13.19 -0.54 13.48
C VAL A 95 13.32 -1.40 14.74
N PRO A 96 13.77 -0.84 15.89
CA PRO A 96 13.86 -1.56 17.17
C PRO A 96 12.51 -2.08 17.69
#